data_AF-A0A2S6ZBU5-F1
#
_entry.id   AF-A0A2S6ZBU5-F1
#
_cell.length_a   1.000
_cell.length_b   1.000
_cell.length_c   1.000
_cell.angle_alpha   90.00
_cell.angle_beta   90.00
_cell.angle_gamma   90.00
#
_symmetry.space_group_name_H-M   'P 1'
#
loop_
_entity.id
_entity.type
_entity.pdbx_description
1 polymer ?
#
loop_
_entity_poly.entity_id
_entity_poly.type
_entity_poly.pdbx_seq_one_letter_code
_entity_poly.pdbx_strand_id
1 'polypeptide(L)'
;MIKTPAGFSFRQRVPVDLQPLLGCRILKRSLRTREMRSAQACALILAARYAEVFSSIRKNGMGEKTAGQWLQELRGQRLQDYTLKRDANGTLRIQAEPGEDTEALTRAIESIGRVNPAFFGAIAAPAVPSKPQPSKVLSLMEARDLWLKAIAPDTIPKTYTIKKSAIDGFVRTTGRDYPLPNINRIDLSNFYQSLADAGISTPTRVNKQSYLGGFFDWLIAAGYYTDSNPARSHVSYGNSAKRKRRKLGFKAFDLKQINSLFAPSAFATLSPAARWAALLGLYTGARASEVGQLLVSDVQTEGGVAYIHINDDGEHQRLKNLFTIF
;
A
#
# COMPACT_ATOMS: atom_id res chain seq x y z
N MET A 1 5.26 -15.27 0.35
CA MET A 1 4.48 -16.35 1.00
C MET A 1 3.02 -15.91 1.15
N ILE A 2 2.06 -16.84 1.08
CA ILE A 2 0.60 -16.59 1.16
C ILE A 2 -0.01 -17.59 2.15
N LYS A 3 -0.84 -17.12 3.09
CA LYS A 3 -1.65 -17.99 3.97
C LYS A 3 -2.92 -18.42 3.24
N THR A 4 -3.22 -19.72 3.25
CA THR A 4 -4.44 -20.32 2.69
C THR A 4 -5.16 -21.14 3.77
N PRO A 5 -6.45 -21.50 3.61
CA PRO A 5 -7.15 -22.37 4.56
C PRO A 5 -6.47 -23.74 4.77
N ALA A 6 -5.76 -24.23 3.74
CA ALA A 6 -5.03 -25.50 3.79
C ALA A 6 -3.61 -25.38 4.39
N GLY A 7 -3.13 -24.17 4.73
CA GLY A 7 -1.77 -23.91 5.23
C GLY A 7 -1.04 -22.80 4.45
N PHE A 8 0.28 -22.72 4.59
CA PHE A 8 1.08 -21.72 3.88
C PHE A 8 1.47 -22.18 2.46
N SER A 9 1.57 -21.22 1.54
CA SER A 9 2.06 -21.43 0.17
C SER A 9 3.15 -20.41 -0.17
N PHE A 10 4.21 -20.89 -0.83
CA PHE A 10 5.23 -20.05 -1.43
C PHE A 10 4.76 -19.54 -2.80
N ARG A 11 5.10 -18.29 -3.10
CA ARG A 11 4.80 -17.64 -4.39
C ARG A 11 6.03 -16.84 -4.79
N GLN A 12 6.60 -17.16 -5.94
CA GLN A 12 7.73 -16.47 -6.56
C GLN A 12 7.33 -15.96 -7.94
N ARG A 13 7.65 -14.70 -8.24
CA ARG A 13 7.49 -14.16 -9.60
C ARG A 13 8.66 -14.66 -10.45
N VAL A 14 8.35 -15.12 -11.66
CA VAL A 14 9.37 -15.49 -12.66
C VAL A 14 9.95 -14.18 -13.24
N PRO A 15 11.28 -14.02 -13.28
CA PRO A 15 11.92 -12.87 -13.93
C PRO A 15 11.44 -12.67 -15.37
N VAL A 16 11.28 -11.41 -15.81
CA VAL A 16 10.63 -11.07 -17.10
C VAL A 16 11.34 -11.72 -18.29
N ASP A 17 12.68 -11.76 -18.23
CA ASP A 17 13.57 -12.43 -19.18
C ASP A 17 13.32 -13.94 -19.30
N LEU A 18 12.86 -14.59 -18.23
CA LEU A 18 12.63 -16.04 -18.19
C LEU A 18 11.17 -16.45 -18.44
N GLN A 19 10.24 -15.49 -18.49
CA GLN A 19 8.81 -15.77 -18.70
C GLN A 19 8.49 -16.38 -20.07
N PRO A 20 9.10 -15.94 -21.19
CA PRO A 20 8.88 -16.57 -22.49
C PRO A 20 9.40 -18.02 -22.53
N LEU A 21 10.51 -18.29 -21.84
CA LEU A 21 11.13 -19.62 -21.78
C LEU A 21 10.33 -20.59 -20.91
N LEU A 22 9.88 -20.13 -19.73
CA LEU A 22 9.18 -20.98 -18.75
C LEU A 22 7.66 -21.02 -18.94
N GLY A 23 7.10 -20.23 -19.87
CA GLY A 23 5.67 -20.18 -20.18
C GLY A 23 4.77 -19.73 -19.02
N CYS A 24 5.34 -19.21 -17.92
CA CYS A 24 4.59 -18.84 -16.73
C CYS A 24 5.16 -17.59 -16.05
N ARG A 25 4.27 -16.80 -15.44
CA ARG A 25 4.62 -15.53 -14.77
C ARG A 25 4.86 -15.70 -13.27
N ILE A 26 4.28 -16.75 -12.69
CA ILE A 26 4.24 -16.98 -11.25
C ILE A 26 4.41 -18.47 -10.97
N LEU A 27 5.36 -18.80 -10.10
CA LEU A 27 5.49 -20.11 -9.48
C LEU A 27 4.77 -20.08 -8.13
N LYS A 28 3.87 -21.05 -7.90
CA LYS A 28 3.16 -21.23 -6.65
C LYS A 28 3.36 -22.66 -6.17
N ARG A 29 3.73 -22.83 -4.90
CA ARG A 29 3.98 -24.14 -4.28
C ARG A 29 3.43 -24.17 -2.85
N SER A 30 2.70 -25.23 -2.50
CA SER A 30 2.27 -25.42 -1.11
C SER A 30 3.47 -25.78 -0.24
N LEU A 31 3.56 -25.17 0.94
CA LEU A 31 4.60 -25.45 1.93
C LEU A 31 4.21 -26.62 2.86
N ARG A 32 2.99 -27.15 2.71
CA ARG A 32 2.46 -28.30 3.45
C ARG A 32 2.55 -28.19 4.98
N THR A 33 2.66 -26.97 5.50
CA THR A 33 2.66 -26.69 6.94
C THR A 33 1.69 -25.57 7.29
N ARG A 34 1.10 -25.67 8.47
CA ARG A 34 0.25 -24.63 9.10
C ARG A 34 1.03 -23.78 10.10
N GLU A 35 2.29 -24.13 10.34
CA GLU A 35 3.16 -23.43 11.28
C GLU A 35 3.97 -22.35 10.54
N MET A 36 3.98 -21.13 11.10
CA MET A 36 4.60 -19.96 10.46
C MET A 36 6.12 -20.11 10.30
N ARG A 37 6.82 -20.63 11.31
CA ARG A 37 8.29 -20.75 11.31
C ARG A 37 8.77 -21.81 10.33
N SER A 38 8.15 -22.99 10.36
CA SER A 38 8.37 -24.06 9.40
C SER A 38 8.05 -23.59 7.97
N ALA A 39 7.01 -22.76 7.78
CA ALA A 39 6.72 -22.14 6.50
C ALA A 39 7.83 -21.16 6.05
N GLN A 40 8.43 -20.38 6.96
CA GLN A 40 9.53 -19.47 6.64
C GLN A 40 10.79 -20.23 6.20
N ALA A 41 11.17 -21.30 6.90
CA ALA A 41 12.29 -22.17 6.52
C ALA A 41 12.09 -22.77 5.12
N CYS A 42 10.92 -23.40 4.88
CA CYS A 42 10.62 -23.98 3.58
C CYS A 42 10.59 -22.92 2.46
N ALA A 43 10.12 -21.70 2.75
CA ALA A 43 10.11 -20.60 1.78
C ALA A 43 11.51 -20.14 1.40
N LEU A 44 12.44 -20.07 2.36
CA LEU A 44 13.84 -19.73 2.14
C LEU A 44 14.54 -20.73 1.22
N ILE A 45 14.38 -22.03 1.51
CA ILE A 45 14.95 -23.12 0.70
C ILE A 45 14.42 -23.05 -0.74
N LEU A 46 13.11 -22.87 -0.91
CA LEU A 46 12.52 -22.74 -2.25
C LEU A 46 13.00 -21.49 -2.99
N ALA A 47 13.19 -20.37 -2.30
CA ALA A 47 13.70 -19.15 -2.91
C ALA A 47 15.11 -19.34 -3.46
N ALA A 48 15.98 -19.99 -2.67
CA ALA A 48 17.36 -20.26 -3.08
C ALA A 48 17.44 -21.24 -4.26
N ARG A 49 16.71 -22.35 -4.21
CA ARG A 49 16.65 -23.31 -5.32
C ARG A 49 16.18 -22.64 -6.61
N TYR A 50 15.14 -21.80 -6.53
CA TYR A 50 14.66 -21.07 -7.69
C TYR A 50 15.70 -20.06 -8.20
N ALA A 51 16.45 -19.41 -7.32
CA ALA A 51 17.53 -18.50 -7.71
C ALA A 51 18.68 -19.21 -8.43
N GLU A 52 19.09 -20.40 -7.97
CA GLU A 52 20.10 -21.23 -8.63
C GLU A 52 19.63 -21.68 -10.02
N VAL A 53 18.38 -22.16 -10.12
CA VAL A 53 17.82 -22.58 -11.40
C VAL A 53 17.69 -21.42 -12.38
N PHE A 54 17.20 -20.25 -11.94
CA PHE A 54 17.15 -19.07 -12.80
C PHE A 54 18.54 -18.63 -13.26
N SER A 55 19.54 -18.73 -12.38
CA SER A 55 20.93 -18.41 -12.73
C SER A 55 21.51 -19.41 -13.73
N SER A 56 21.18 -20.70 -13.59
CA SER A 56 21.57 -21.75 -14.53
C SER A 56 20.94 -21.54 -15.91
N ILE A 57 19.63 -21.25 -15.97
CA ILE A 57 18.92 -20.98 -17.24
C ILE A 57 19.51 -19.75 -17.95
N ARG A 58 19.91 -18.71 -17.20
CA ARG A 58 20.55 -17.52 -17.78
C ARG A 58 21.93 -17.80 -18.36
N LYS A 59 22.71 -18.68 -17.73
CA LYS A 59 24.07 -19.01 -18.17
C LYS A 59 24.09 -20.02 -19.31
N ASN A 60 23.26 -21.06 -19.22
CA ASN A 60 23.37 -22.26 -20.04
C ASN A 60 22.14 -22.49 -20.94
N GLY A 61 21.13 -21.61 -20.88
CA GLY A 61 19.83 -21.84 -21.54
C GLY A 61 19.02 -22.95 -20.85
N MET A 62 17.89 -23.35 -21.45
CA MET A 62 17.08 -24.46 -20.92
C MET A 62 17.64 -25.86 -21.23
N GLY A 63 18.74 -25.96 -22.00
CA GLY A 63 19.28 -27.23 -22.49
C GLY A 63 18.26 -28.02 -23.33
N GLU A 64 18.29 -29.35 -23.24
CA GLU A 64 17.33 -30.27 -23.90
C GLU A 64 15.98 -30.37 -23.17
N LYS A 65 15.87 -29.80 -21.97
CA LYS A 65 14.68 -29.93 -21.12
C LYS A 65 13.59 -28.94 -21.55
N THR A 66 12.36 -29.44 -21.68
CA THR A 66 11.18 -28.59 -21.90
C THR A 66 10.82 -27.81 -20.64
N ALA A 67 10.11 -26.69 -20.79
CA ALA A 67 9.60 -25.89 -19.66
C ALA A 67 8.74 -26.73 -18.69
N GLY A 68 7.99 -27.71 -19.20
CA GLY A 68 7.18 -28.62 -18.39
C GLY A 68 8.03 -29.53 -17.50
N GLN A 69 9.09 -30.12 -18.05
CA GLN A 69 10.03 -30.98 -17.31
C GLN A 69 10.77 -30.18 -16.23
N TRP A 70 11.22 -28.96 -16.55
CA TRP A 70 11.82 -28.04 -15.59
C TRP A 70 10.88 -27.72 -14.42
N LEU A 71 9.62 -27.40 -14.72
CA LEU A 71 8.63 -27.09 -13.69
C LEU A 71 8.28 -28.31 -12.85
N GLN A 72 8.30 -29.51 -13.42
CA GLN A 72 8.05 -30.75 -12.70
C GLN A 72 9.20 -31.08 -11.74
N GLU A 73 10.45 -30.90 -12.16
CA GLU A 73 11.64 -31.11 -11.31
C GLU A 73 11.66 -30.13 -10.13
N LEU A 74 11.39 -28.85 -10.39
CA LEU A 74 11.24 -27.80 -9.36
C LEU A 74 10.08 -28.05 -8.38
N ARG A 75 9.08 -28.85 -8.76
CA ARG A 75 7.92 -29.22 -7.93
C ARG A 75 8.11 -30.57 -7.23
N GLY A 76 8.86 -31.49 -7.85
CA GLY A 76 9.03 -32.89 -7.45
C GLY A 76 10.06 -33.11 -6.35
N GLN A 77 11.05 -32.22 -6.20
CA GLN A 77 12.00 -32.31 -5.10
C GLN A 77 11.29 -32.22 -3.75
N ARG A 78 11.35 -33.29 -2.95
CA ARG A 78 10.67 -33.39 -1.64
C ARG A 78 11.14 -32.26 -0.72
N LEU A 79 10.20 -31.54 -0.11
CA LEU A 79 10.50 -30.66 1.03
C LEU A 79 10.53 -31.59 2.24
N GLN A 80 11.71 -31.80 2.84
CA GLN A 80 11.79 -32.49 4.12
C GLN A 80 11.12 -31.67 5.23
N ASP A 81 10.76 -32.32 6.33
CA ASP A 81 10.19 -31.66 7.50
C ASP A 81 11.32 -30.99 8.30
N TYR A 82 11.57 -29.72 8.01
CA TYR A 82 12.61 -28.94 8.69
C TYR A 82 12.09 -28.41 10.03
N THR A 83 12.79 -28.75 11.11
CA THR A 83 12.50 -28.20 12.44
C THR A 83 13.54 -27.14 12.81
N LEU A 84 13.10 -25.89 12.98
CA LEU A 84 13.92 -24.79 13.48
C LEU A 84 13.99 -24.87 15.01
N LYS A 85 15.16 -25.22 15.57
CA LYS A 85 15.41 -25.11 17.00
C LYS A 85 16.24 -23.87 17.29
N ARG A 86 15.94 -23.23 18.42
CA ARG A 86 16.68 -22.06 18.91
C ARG A 86 17.60 -22.53 20.02
N ASP A 87 18.90 -22.36 19.83
CA ASP A 87 19.87 -22.64 20.89
C ASP A 87 19.84 -21.53 21.95
N ALA A 88 20.39 -21.80 23.14
CA ALA A 88 20.40 -20.88 24.29
C ALA A 88 20.99 -19.49 23.97
N ASN A 89 21.79 -19.39 22.91
CA ASN A 89 22.47 -18.15 22.48
C ASN A 89 21.66 -17.37 21.41
N GLY A 90 20.42 -17.77 21.13
CA GLY A 90 19.54 -17.07 20.19
C GLY A 90 19.79 -17.36 18.71
N THR A 91 20.85 -18.10 18.37
CA THR A 91 21.16 -18.60 17.02
C THR A 91 20.12 -19.63 16.58
N LEU A 92 19.57 -19.46 15.37
CA LEU A 92 18.66 -20.44 14.78
C LEU A 92 19.48 -21.56 14.13
N ARG A 93 19.24 -22.80 14.56
CA ARG A 93 19.78 -23.99 13.89
C ARG A 93 18.66 -24.74 13.21
N ILE A 94 18.83 -25.00 11.92
CA ILE A 94 17.94 -25.85 11.14
C ILE A 94 18.42 -27.28 11.38
N GLN A 95 17.63 -28.10 12.08
CA GLN A 95 17.85 -29.54 12.12
C GLN A 95 17.20 -30.14 10.86
N ALA A 96 18.03 -30.70 10.00
CA ALA A 96 17.65 -31.52 8.85
C ALA A 96 18.35 -32.88 9.00
N GLU A 97 17.75 -33.95 8.47
CA GLU A 97 18.49 -35.21 8.33
C GLU A 97 19.63 -35.03 7.32
N PRO A 98 20.81 -35.66 7.50
CA PRO A 98 21.94 -35.50 6.59
C PRO A 98 21.57 -35.88 5.15
N GLY A 99 21.75 -34.97 4.19
CA GLY A 99 21.45 -35.22 2.78
C GLY A 99 21.80 -34.03 1.88
N GLU A 100 21.64 -34.19 0.56
CA GLU A 100 21.93 -33.16 -0.48
C GLU A 100 21.38 -31.75 -0.15
N ASP A 101 20.28 -31.69 0.60
CA ASP A 101 19.59 -30.46 0.98
C ASP A 101 20.34 -29.61 2.00
N THR A 102 21.23 -30.19 2.83
CA THR A 102 22.00 -29.44 3.85
C THR A 102 23.11 -28.59 3.20
N GLU A 103 23.73 -29.09 2.13
CA GLU A 103 24.71 -28.34 1.34
C GLU A 103 24.05 -27.25 0.50
N ALA A 104 22.89 -27.54 -0.10
CA ALA A 104 22.10 -26.54 -0.84
C ALA A 104 21.60 -25.42 0.08
N LEU A 105 21.24 -25.74 1.32
CA LEU A 105 20.88 -24.77 2.36
C LEU A 105 22.09 -23.91 2.78
N THR A 106 23.28 -24.52 2.92
CA THR A 106 24.51 -23.79 3.28
C THR A 106 24.95 -22.87 2.15
N ARG A 107 24.95 -23.34 0.90
CA ARG A 107 25.19 -22.52 -0.31
C ARG A 107 24.12 -21.45 -0.51
N ALA A 108 22.88 -21.72 -0.15
CA ALA A 108 21.80 -20.74 -0.15
C ALA A 108 22.05 -19.62 0.87
N ILE A 109 22.45 -19.96 2.10
CA ILE A 109 22.83 -18.99 3.14
C ILE A 109 24.02 -18.14 2.66
N GLU A 110 25.03 -18.76 2.05
CA GLU A 110 26.21 -18.06 1.52
C GLU A 110 25.91 -17.18 0.31
N SER A 111 25.05 -17.63 -0.62
CA SER A 111 24.65 -16.85 -1.80
C SER A 111 23.65 -15.73 -1.48
N ILE A 112 22.82 -15.90 -0.46
CA ILE A 112 21.95 -14.86 0.10
C ILE A 112 22.77 -13.84 0.92
N GLY A 113 24.00 -14.16 1.33
CA GLY A 113 24.96 -13.22 1.94
C GLY A 113 25.27 -11.97 1.11
N ARG A 114 24.82 -11.89 -0.15
CA ARG A 114 24.88 -10.68 -1.00
C ARG A 114 23.52 -10.06 -1.36
N VAL A 115 22.41 -10.58 -0.83
CA VAL A 115 21.06 -10.03 -1.08
C VAL A 115 20.28 -9.92 0.24
N ASN A 116 20.31 -8.72 0.82
CA ASN A 116 19.40 -8.18 1.84
C ASN A 116 19.27 -8.99 3.16
N PRO A 117 19.82 -8.50 4.28
CA PRO A 117 19.74 -9.10 5.62
C PRO A 117 18.33 -9.37 6.16
N ALA A 118 17.28 -8.81 5.53
CA ALA A 118 15.90 -8.96 5.96
C ALA A 118 15.31 -10.39 5.81
N PHE A 119 16.04 -11.34 5.23
CA PHE A 119 15.56 -12.72 5.03
C PHE A 119 16.05 -13.73 6.08
N PHE A 120 17.13 -13.43 6.82
CA PHE A 120 17.60 -14.26 7.93
C PHE A 120 17.34 -13.55 9.25
N GLY A 121 16.29 -13.97 9.94
CA GLY A 121 16.25 -13.77 11.39
C GLY A 121 17.36 -14.62 12.01
N ALA A 122 18.17 -13.99 12.86
CA ALA A 122 19.19 -14.55 13.76
C ALA A 122 20.56 -14.96 13.17
N ILE A 123 21.46 -13.98 13.14
CA ILE A 123 22.84 -14.19 13.59
C ILE A 123 23.04 -13.30 14.82
N ALA A 124 23.53 -13.89 15.91
CA ALA A 124 23.98 -13.18 17.09
C ALA A 124 25.02 -12.13 16.68
N ALA A 125 24.81 -10.88 17.10
CA ALA A 125 25.75 -9.81 16.85
C ALA A 125 27.12 -10.17 17.44
N PRO A 126 28.24 -10.03 16.70
CA PRO A 126 29.50 -9.80 17.38
C PRO A 126 29.35 -8.48 18.14
N ALA A 127 29.90 -8.40 19.35
CA ALA A 127 29.99 -7.15 20.08
C ALA A 127 30.82 -6.15 19.24
N VAL A 128 30.14 -5.31 18.47
CA VAL A 128 30.75 -4.21 17.72
C VAL A 128 30.79 -3.00 18.65
N PRO A 129 31.94 -2.29 18.76
CA PRO A 129 32.07 -1.11 19.58
C PRO A 129 30.96 -0.12 19.25
N SER A 130 30.41 0.50 20.30
CA SER A 130 29.35 1.51 20.24
C SER A 130 29.70 2.58 19.20
N LYS A 131 29.11 2.47 18.00
CA LYS A 131 29.05 3.58 17.06
C LYS A 131 28.42 4.75 17.81
N PRO A 132 28.99 5.96 17.76
CA PRO A 132 28.51 7.09 18.53
C PRO A 132 27.03 7.29 18.22
N GLN A 133 26.19 7.15 19.26
CA GLN A 133 24.76 7.38 19.15
C GLN A 133 24.55 8.82 18.68
N PRO A 134 23.74 9.08 17.64
CA PRO A 134 23.26 10.42 17.41
C PRO A 134 22.51 10.86 18.68
N SER A 135 22.95 11.97 19.26
CA SER A 135 22.60 12.44 20.61
C SER A 135 21.14 12.89 20.78
N LYS A 136 20.23 12.55 19.85
CA LYS A 136 18.80 12.80 20.00
C LYS A 136 17.96 11.80 19.19
N VAL A 137 17.32 10.86 19.87
CA VAL A 137 16.29 9.98 19.27
C VAL A 137 15.02 10.82 19.11
N LEU A 138 14.57 10.99 17.87
CA LEU A 138 13.38 11.78 17.56
C LEU A 138 12.12 11.09 18.11
N SER A 139 11.25 11.84 18.76
CA SER A 139 9.92 11.38 19.15
C SER A 139 8.96 11.34 17.95
N LEU A 140 7.86 10.60 18.07
CA LEU A 140 6.80 10.58 17.06
C LEU A 140 6.16 11.97 16.86
N MET A 141 6.01 12.76 17.93
CA MET A 141 5.50 14.13 17.81
C MET A 141 6.47 15.04 17.03
N GLU A 142 7.76 15.03 17.37
CA GLU A 142 8.76 15.83 16.65
C GLU A 142 8.83 15.41 15.17
N ALA A 143 8.78 14.11 14.88
CA ALA A 143 8.74 13.58 13.51
C ALA A 143 7.51 14.08 12.72
N ARG A 144 6.34 14.09 13.37
CA ARG A 144 5.10 14.64 12.82
C ARG A 144 5.26 16.12 12.50
N ASP A 145 5.84 16.91 13.40
CA ASP A 145 6.02 18.36 13.23
C ASP A 145 6.97 18.69 12.07
N LEU A 146 8.09 17.96 11.99
CA LEU A 146 9.04 18.11 10.88
C LEU A 146 8.39 17.77 9.53
N TRP A 147 7.63 16.68 9.45
CA TRP A 147 6.96 16.30 8.21
C TRP A 147 5.90 17.32 7.79
N LEU A 148 5.09 17.82 8.73
CA LEU A 148 4.08 18.82 8.43
C LEU A 148 4.71 20.13 7.95
N LYS A 149 5.81 20.56 8.57
CA LYS A 149 6.59 21.70 8.10
C LYS A 149 7.12 21.47 6.68
N ALA A 150 7.61 20.26 6.38
CA ALA A 150 8.16 19.93 5.07
C ALA A 150 7.09 19.94 3.97
N ILE A 151 5.86 19.48 4.23
CA ILE A 151 4.82 19.42 3.20
C ILE A 151 3.99 20.71 3.08
N ALA A 152 4.09 21.64 4.03
CA ALA A 152 3.24 22.83 4.09
C ALA A 152 3.34 23.74 2.85
N PRO A 153 4.53 24.03 2.28
CA PRO A 153 4.65 24.91 1.12
C PRO A 153 3.94 24.37 -0.12
N ASP A 154 4.04 23.06 -0.36
CA ASP A 154 3.61 22.43 -1.61
C ASP A 154 2.25 21.72 -1.51
N THR A 155 1.55 21.85 -0.37
CA THR A 155 0.28 21.13 -0.13
C THR A 155 -0.90 22.10 0.04
N ILE A 156 -1.90 21.93 -0.82
CA ILE A 156 -3.19 22.65 -0.72
C ILE A 156 -3.79 22.53 0.71
N PRO A 157 -4.34 23.61 1.30
CA PRO A 157 -4.79 23.63 2.70
C PRO A 157 -5.72 22.48 3.12
N LYS A 158 -6.69 22.12 2.27
CA LYS A 158 -7.59 20.99 2.54
C LYS A 158 -6.83 19.66 2.65
N THR A 159 -5.91 19.42 1.71
CA THR A 159 -5.08 18.21 1.70
C THR A 159 -4.13 18.18 2.89
N TYR A 160 -3.56 19.33 3.26
CA TYR A 160 -2.73 19.49 4.46
C TYR A 160 -3.50 19.10 5.72
N THR A 161 -4.70 19.65 5.92
CA THR A 161 -5.56 19.34 7.07
C THR A 161 -5.94 17.86 7.14
N ILE A 162 -6.24 17.23 6.00
CA ILE A 162 -6.58 15.80 5.95
C ILE A 162 -5.37 14.92 6.30
N LYS A 163 -4.19 15.24 5.76
CA LYS A 163 -2.92 14.58 6.09
C LYS A 163 -2.61 14.74 7.58
N LYS A 164 -2.58 15.98 8.08
CA LYS A 164 -2.39 16.33 9.50
C LYS A 164 -3.31 15.52 10.41
N SER A 165 -4.62 15.48 10.12
CA SER A 165 -5.59 14.71 10.92
C SER A 165 -5.28 13.20 10.98
N ALA A 166 -4.70 12.61 9.93
CA ALA A 166 -4.32 11.21 9.94
C ALA A 166 -3.12 10.95 10.85
N ILE A 167 -2.07 11.79 10.76
CA ILE A 167 -0.87 11.63 11.58
C ILE A 167 -1.17 12.02 13.04
N ASP A 168 -1.93 13.10 13.29
CA ASP A 168 -2.36 13.48 14.65
C ASP A 168 -3.16 12.36 15.33
N GLY A 169 -4.01 11.66 14.56
CA GLY A 169 -4.72 10.47 15.04
C GLY A 169 -3.76 9.36 15.45
N PHE A 170 -2.72 9.12 14.65
CA PHE A 170 -1.71 8.11 14.96
C PHE A 170 -0.88 8.48 16.20
N VAL A 171 -0.41 9.73 16.29
CA VAL A 171 0.30 10.25 17.48
C VAL A 171 -0.55 10.11 18.74
N ARG A 172 -1.86 10.40 18.65
CA ARG A 172 -2.78 10.25 19.80
C ARG A 172 -2.93 8.80 20.23
N THR A 173 -2.95 7.85 19.29
CA THR A 173 -3.11 6.42 19.63
C THR A 173 -1.82 5.79 20.15
N THR A 174 -0.66 6.17 19.60
CA THR A 174 0.63 5.57 19.96
C THR A 174 1.32 6.28 21.13
N GLY A 175 1.09 7.58 21.28
CA GLY A 175 1.75 8.42 22.28
C GLY A 175 2.69 9.45 21.65
N ARG A 176 2.73 10.65 22.24
CA ARG A 176 3.49 11.80 21.72
C ARG A 176 4.99 11.58 21.77
N ASP A 177 5.45 11.06 22.91
CA ASP A 177 6.87 10.88 23.23
C ASP A 177 7.39 9.50 22.81
N TYR A 178 6.58 8.72 22.06
CA TYR A 178 6.97 7.39 21.62
C TYR A 178 8.20 7.49 20.71
N PRO A 179 9.31 6.78 21.00
CA PRO A 179 10.54 6.87 20.20
C PRO A 179 10.30 6.40 18.77
N LEU A 180 10.64 7.25 17.79
CA LEU A 180 10.39 6.96 16.38
C LEU A 180 10.99 5.61 15.90
N PRO A 181 12.23 5.22 16.29
CA PRO A 181 12.81 3.95 15.88
C PRO A 181 12.08 2.71 16.42
N ASN A 182 11.31 2.85 17.51
CA ASN A 182 10.61 1.72 18.12
C ASN A 182 9.28 1.42 17.42
N ILE A 183 8.79 2.34 16.57
CA ILE A 183 7.52 2.17 15.87
C ILE A 183 7.63 0.99 14.91
N ASN A 184 6.69 0.08 14.99
CA ASN A 184 6.65 -1.13 14.17
C ASN A 184 5.24 -1.37 13.61
N ARG A 185 5.07 -2.48 12.87
CA ARG A 185 3.80 -2.81 12.22
C ARG A 185 2.64 -3.02 13.20
N ILE A 186 2.91 -3.43 14.44
CA ILE A 186 1.88 -3.65 15.47
C ILE A 186 1.27 -2.31 15.89
N ASP A 187 2.07 -1.26 16.07
CA ASP A 187 1.56 0.07 16.43
C ASP A 187 0.61 0.61 15.36
N LEU A 188 0.97 0.44 14.09
CA LEU A 188 0.12 0.81 12.95
C LEU A 188 -1.14 -0.04 12.89
N SER A 189 -1.03 -1.35 13.14
CA SER A 189 -2.19 -2.25 13.22
C SER A 189 -3.16 -1.82 14.31
N ASN A 190 -2.66 -1.47 15.49
CA ASN A 190 -3.46 -0.98 16.62
C ASN A 190 -4.20 0.32 16.26
N PHE A 191 -3.52 1.25 15.59
CA PHE A 191 -4.16 2.46 15.07
C PHE A 191 -5.25 2.17 14.03
N TYR A 192 -5.01 1.30 13.05
CA TYR A 192 -6.04 0.98 12.06
C TYR A 192 -7.21 0.18 12.62
N GLN A 193 -6.98 -0.57 13.71
CA GLN A 193 -8.01 -1.26 14.47
C GLN A 193 -8.84 -0.25 15.28
N SER A 194 -8.20 0.70 15.97
CA SER A 194 -8.93 1.74 16.71
C SER A 194 -9.82 2.59 15.79
N LEU A 195 -9.41 2.83 14.54
CA LEU A 195 -10.27 3.45 13.54
C LEU A 195 -11.47 2.57 13.15
N ALA A 196 -11.30 1.26 13.08
CA ALA A 196 -12.38 0.32 12.79
C ALA A 196 -13.39 0.28 13.93
N ASP A 197 -12.90 0.23 15.18
CA ASP A 197 -13.72 0.19 16.39
C ASP A 197 -14.51 1.49 16.58
N ALA A 198 -13.93 2.62 16.16
CA ALA A 198 -14.60 3.92 16.08
C ALA A 198 -15.60 4.04 14.90
N GLY A 199 -15.88 2.95 14.17
CA GLY A 199 -16.85 2.93 13.08
C GLY A 199 -16.41 3.68 11.81
N ILE A 200 -15.12 4.02 11.67
CA ILE A 200 -14.63 4.74 10.50
C ILE A 200 -14.68 3.85 9.25
N SER A 201 -15.29 4.36 8.19
CA SER A 201 -15.48 3.61 6.95
C SER A 201 -14.16 3.10 6.33
N THR A 202 -14.20 1.92 5.70
CA THR A 202 -13.03 1.30 5.06
C THR A 202 -12.33 2.21 4.03
N PRO A 203 -13.03 2.95 3.14
CA PRO A 203 -12.38 3.89 2.23
C PRO A 203 -11.58 4.98 2.97
N THR A 204 -12.13 5.53 4.05
CA THR A 204 -11.46 6.54 4.88
C THR A 204 -10.22 5.96 5.55
N ARG A 205 -10.29 4.72 6.05
CA ARG A 205 -9.14 3.99 6.63
C ARG A 205 -8.03 3.76 5.60
N VAL A 206 -8.38 3.37 4.37
CA VAL A 206 -7.40 3.25 3.25
C VAL A 206 -6.74 4.59 2.93
N ASN A 207 -7.49 5.69 2.92
CA ASN A 207 -6.91 7.02 2.71
C ASN A 207 -5.95 7.39 3.84
N LYS A 208 -6.34 7.19 5.10
CA LYS A 208 -5.44 7.41 6.27
C LYS A 208 -4.17 6.55 6.18
N GLN A 209 -4.29 5.30 5.73
CA GLN A 209 -3.15 4.44 5.47
C GLN A 209 -2.22 5.02 4.41
N SER A 210 -2.76 5.58 3.33
CA SER A 210 -1.95 6.21 2.28
C SER A 210 -1.17 7.42 2.80
N TYR A 211 -1.77 8.22 3.69
CA TYR A 211 -1.11 9.39 4.28
C TYR A 211 0.00 8.98 5.25
N LEU A 212 -0.24 7.98 6.10
CA LEU A 212 0.81 7.41 6.95
C LEU A 212 1.90 6.74 6.12
N GLY A 213 1.55 6.09 5.00
CA GLY A 213 2.50 5.59 4.03
C GLY A 213 3.46 6.67 3.56
N GLY A 214 2.94 7.81 3.08
CA GLY A 214 3.77 8.95 2.66
C GLY A 214 4.58 9.57 3.78
N PHE A 215 4.06 9.60 5.01
CA PHE A 215 4.81 10.04 6.19
C PHE A 215 6.04 9.15 6.45
N PHE A 216 5.86 7.83 6.51
CA PHE A 216 6.99 6.91 6.72
C PHE A 216 7.94 6.83 5.52
N ASP A 217 7.46 6.99 4.29
CA ASP A 217 8.33 7.09 3.11
C ASP A 217 9.24 8.33 3.20
N TRP A 218 8.70 9.47 3.65
CA TRP A 218 9.50 10.68 3.90
C TRP A 218 10.51 10.50 5.03
N LEU A 219 10.11 9.87 6.15
CA LEU A 219 11.03 9.61 7.27
C LEU A 219 12.20 8.71 6.86
N ILE A 220 11.94 7.69 6.03
CA ILE A 220 12.99 6.82 5.48
C ILE A 220 13.92 7.62 4.57
N ALA A 221 13.36 8.42 3.66
CA ALA A 221 14.15 9.25 2.75
C ALA A 221 15.02 10.30 3.49
N ALA A 222 14.51 10.85 4.59
CA ALA A 222 15.23 11.79 5.45
C ALA A 222 16.23 11.12 6.43
N GLY A 223 16.29 9.77 6.46
CA GLY A 223 17.18 9.03 7.35
C GLY A 223 16.73 8.96 8.82
N TYR A 224 15.51 9.40 9.14
CA TYR A 224 14.95 9.35 10.50
C TYR A 224 14.39 7.96 10.86
N TYR A 225 14.15 7.10 9.88
CA TYR A 225 13.60 5.76 10.08
C TYR A 225 14.32 4.76 9.18
N THR A 226 14.85 3.67 9.75
CA THR A 226 15.74 2.74 9.03
C THR A 226 15.03 1.50 8.50
N ASP A 227 13.89 1.15 9.11
CA ASP A 227 13.14 -0.05 8.74
C ASP A 227 12.27 0.17 7.50
N SER A 228 11.78 -0.92 6.93
CA SER A 228 10.77 -0.85 5.86
C SER A 228 9.51 -0.14 6.34
N ASN A 229 8.83 0.59 5.45
CA ASN A 229 7.64 1.36 5.78
C ASN A 229 6.56 0.52 6.52
N PRO A 230 6.32 0.78 7.83
CA PRO A 230 5.44 -0.03 8.65
C PRO A 230 3.97 0.25 8.36
N ALA A 231 3.62 1.36 7.71
CA ALA A 231 2.25 1.79 7.46
C ALA A 231 1.59 1.09 6.26
N ARG A 232 2.33 0.31 5.47
CA ARG A 232 1.78 -0.34 4.26
C ARG A 232 1.02 -1.64 4.57
N SER A 233 -0.04 -1.88 3.78
CA SER A 233 -0.74 -3.18 3.67
C SER A 233 -1.51 -3.67 4.92
N HIS A 234 -2.12 -2.76 5.67
CA HIS A 234 -2.98 -3.10 6.82
C HIS A 234 -4.46 -3.14 6.47
N VAL A 235 -4.93 -2.18 5.68
CA VAL A 235 -6.31 -2.00 5.28
C VAL A 235 -6.41 -2.20 3.77
N SER A 236 -7.31 -3.08 3.36
CA SER A 236 -7.64 -3.33 1.96
C SER A 236 -9.09 -2.99 1.68
N TYR A 237 -9.34 -2.24 0.60
CA TYR A 237 -10.67 -1.98 0.10
C TYR A 237 -10.89 -2.73 -1.22
N GLY A 238 -11.31 -3.98 -1.07
CA GLY A 238 -11.45 -4.92 -2.19
C GLY A 238 -12.53 -4.54 -3.20
N ASN A 239 -12.39 -5.04 -4.43
CA ASN A 239 -13.28 -4.74 -5.56
C ASN A 239 -14.74 -5.13 -5.28
N SER A 240 -14.99 -6.19 -4.51
CA SER A 240 -16.36 -6.58 -4.12
C SER A 240 -17.03 -5.51 -3.26
N ALA A 241 -16.33 -4.99 -2.25
CA ALA A 241 -16.85 -3.93 -1.38
C ALA A 241 -17.06 -2.60 -2.14
N LYS A 242 -16.18 -2.29 -3.11
CA LYS A 242 -16.36 -1.17 -4.04
C LYS A 242 -17.64 -1.31 -4.87
N ARG A 243 -17.90 -2.50 -5.44
CA ARG A 243 -19.12 -2.77 -6.22
C ARG A 243 -20.39 -2.64 -5.37
N LYS A 244 -20.40 -3.20 -4.16
CA LYS A 244 -21.56 -3.10 -3.24
C LYS A 244 -21.88 -1.64 -2.89
N ARG A 245 -20.86 -0.82 -2.63
CA ARG A 245 -21.05 0.62 -2.34
C ARG A 245 -21.59 1.38 -3.57
N ARG A 246 -21.12 1.06 -4.77
CA ARG A 246 -21.66 1.68 -6.01
C ARG A 246 -23.15 1.41 -6.19
N LYS A 247 -23.62 0.19 -5.86
CA LYS A 247 -25.03 -0.19 -5.97
C LYS A 247 -25.96 0.60 -5.04
N LEU A 248 -25.46 1.07 -3.89
CA LEU A 248 -26.27 1.72 -2.85
C LEU A 248 -26.19 3.26 -2.85
N GLY A 249 -25.14 3.87 -3.43
CA GLY A 249 -24.82 5.28 -3.18
C GLY A 249 -24.80 6.22 -4.39
N PHE A 250 -25.05 5.72 -5.61
CA PHE A 250 -24.92 6.52 -6.84
C PHE A 250 -26.05 6.25 -7.83
N LYS A 251 -27.26 5.93 -7.34
CA LYS A 251 -28.42 5.83 -8.23
C LYS A 251 -28.71 7.23 -8.77
N ALA A 252 -28.69 7.40 -10.09
CA ALA A 252 -29.17 8.62 -10.71
C ALA A 252 -30.64 8.85 -10.30
N PHE A 253 -31.01 10.12 -10.08
CA PHE A 253 -32.40 10.45 -9.87
C PHE A 253 -33.20 10.10 -11.12
N ASP A 254 -34.37 9.50 -10.94
CA ASP A 254 -35.31 9.32 -12.04
C ASP A 254 -36.05 10.64 -12.33
N LEU A 255 -36.72 10.70 -13.48
CA LEU A 255 -37.46 11.90 -13.91
C LEU A 255 -38.51 12.34 -12.90
N LYS A 256 -39.17 11.40 -12.20
CA LYS A 256 -40.17 11.72 -11.20
C LYS A 256 -39.53 12.40 -9.99
N GLN A 257 -38.37 11.92 -9.55
CA GLN A 257 -37.58 12.52 -8.48
C GLN A 257 -37.05 13.90 -8.88
N ILE A 258 -36.53 14.07 -10.09
CA ILE A 258 -36.09 15.38 -10.60
C ILE A 258 -37.26 16.36 -10.62
N ASN A 259 -38.40 15.98 -11.22
CA ASN A 259 -39.60 16.83 -11.25
C ASN A 259 -40.09 17.20 -9.85
N SER A 260 -39.93 16.30 -8.86
CA SER A 260 -40.30 16.59 -7.48
C SER A 260 -39.33 17.58 -6.81
N LEU A 261 -38.03 17.45 -7.08
CA LEU A 261 -36.99 18.35 -6.55
C LEU A 261 -37.08 19.76 -7.15
N PHE A 262 -37.46 19.86 -8.42
CA PHE A 262 -37.57 21.13 -9.16
C PHE A 262 -39.00 21.64 -9.29
N ALA A 263 -39.97 21.03 -8.59
CA ALA A 263 -41.34 21.54 -8.53
C ALA A 263 -41.35 22.98 -7.97
N PRO A 264 -42.19 23.89 -8.47
CA PRO A 264 -42.16 25.31 -8.07
C PRO A 264 -42.23 25.52 -6.56
N SER A 265 -43.04 24.74 -5.84
CA SER A 265 -43.18 24.82 -4.39
C SER A 265 -41.92 24.38 -3.63
N ALA A 266 -41.26 23.30 -4.05
CA ALA A 266 -40.01 22.82 -3.45
C ALA A 266 -38.86 23.77 -3.79
N PHE A 267 -38.76 24.19 -5.05
CA PHE A 267 -37.70 25.05 -5.54
C PHE A 267 -37.76 26.45 -4.94
N ALA A 268 -38.96 26.97 -4.64
CA ALA A 268 -39.15 28.24 -3.96
C ALA A 268 -38.57 28.27 -2.53
N THR A 269 -38.39 27.13 -1.88
CA THR A 269 -37.78 27.08 -0.54
C THR A 269 -36.26 27.32 -0.53
N LEU A 270 -35.61 27.20 -1.69
CA LEU A 270 -34.17 27.41 -1.84
C LEU A 270 -33.84 28.91 -1.88
N SER A 271 -32.67 29.28 -1.37
CA SER A 271 -32.12 30.62 -1.56
C SER A 271 -31.85 30.91 -3.04
N PRO A 272 -31.83 32.18 -3.49
CA PRO A 272 -31.56 32.52 -4.89
C PRO A 272 -30.27 31.90 -5.43
N ALA A 273 -29.19 31.90 -4.64
CA ALA A 273 -27.93 31.29 -5.01
C ALA A 273 -28.03 29.76 -5.16
N ALA A 274 -28.74 29.09 -4.25
CA ALA A 274 -28.95 27.64 -4.32
C ALA A 274 -29.83 27.23 -5.51
N ARG A 275 -30.79 28.07 -5.91
CA ARG A 275 -31.61 27.86 -7.12
C ARG A 275 -30.75 27.87 -8.38
N TRP A 276 -29.93 28.92 -8.55
CA TRP A 276 -28.99 28.99 -9.67
C TRP A 276 -28.02 27.81 -9.67
N ALA A 277 -27.47 27.47 -8.51
CA ALA A 277 -26.55 26.35 -8.41
C ALA A 277 -27.20 25.00 -8.79
N ALA A 278 -28.46 24.79 -8.38
CA ALA A 278 -29.21 23.59 -8.72
C ALA A 278 -29.54 23.51 -10.23
N LEU A 279 -29.92 24.62 -10.86
CA LEU A 279 -30.17 24.68 -12.31
C LEU A 279 -28.90 24.44 -13.11
N LEU A 280 -27.81 25.12 -12.76
CA LEU A 280 -26.52 24.94 -13.42
C LEU A 280 -26.05 23.50 -13.27
N GLY A 281 -26.14 22.92 -12.08
CA GLY A 281 -25.81 21.51 -11.85
C GLY A 281 -26.68 20.53 -12.65
N LEU A 282 -27.98 20.84 -12.83
CA LEU A 282 -28.90 20.01 -13.61
C LEU A 282 -28.56 19.99 -15.10
N TYR A 283 -28.28 21.16 -15.69
CA TYR A 283 -28.06 21.29 -17.13
C TYR A 283 -26.61 21.00 -17.57
N THR A 284 -25.62 21.29 -16.72
CA THR A 284 -24.20 21.10 -17.07
C THR A 284 -23.61 19.82 -16.50
N GLY A 285 -24.16 19.30 -15.39
CA GLY A 285 -23.52 18.22 -14.63
C GLY A 285 -22.23 18.65 -13.90
N ALA A 286 -21.95 19.95 -13.82
CA ALA A 286 -20.80 20.50 -13.13
C ALA A 286 -20.79 20.13 -11.64
N ARG A 287 -19.59 19.98 -11.07
CA ARG A 287 -19.41 19.75 -9.63
C ARG A 287 -19.86 20.97 -8.84
N ALA A 288 -20.39 20.77 -7.65
CA ALA A 288 -20.82 21.87 -6.78
C ALA A 288 -19.73 22.94 -6.56
N SER A 289 -18.45 22.55 -6.50
CA SER A 289 -17.33 23.50 -6.41
C SER A 289 -17.07 24.28 -7.70
N GLU A 290 -17.33 23.67 -8.87
CA GLU A 290 -17.18 24.33 -10.17
C GLU A 290 -18.30 25.37 -10.36
N VAL A 291 -19.52 25.06 -9.93
CA VAL A 291 -20.64 26.02 -9.94
C VAL A 291 -20.44 27.13 -8.91
N GLY A 292 -19.95 26.79 -7.72
CA GLY A 292 -19.76 27.74 -6.62
C GLY A 292 -18.62 28.74 -6.82
N GLN A 293 -17.74 28.54 -7.81
CA GLN A 293 -16.62 29.43 -8.12
C GLN A 293 -16.86 30.31 -9.34
N LEU A 294 -18.02 30.20 -10.01
CA LEU A 294 -18.30 30.93 -11.23
C LEU A 294 -18.38 32.44 -10.97
N LEU A 295 -17.73 33.19 -11.84
CA LEU A 295 -17.80 34.64 -11.95
C LEU A 295 -18.70 35.02 -13.12
N VAL A 296 -19.21 36.26 -13.10
CA VAL A 296 -20.00 36.78 -14.24
C VAL A 296 -19.15 36.80 -15.52
N SER A 297 -17.84 37.03 -15.40
CA SER A 297 -16.87 36.99 -16.51
C SER A 297 -16.69 35.61 -17.14
N ASP A 298 -17.13 34.54 -16.46
CA ASP A 298 -17.08 33.18 -17.00
C ASP A 298 -18.24 32.89 -17.95
N VAL A 299 -19.28 33.74 -17.97
CA VAL A 299 -20.37 33.64 -18.94
C VAL A 299 -19.96 34.39 -20.20
N GLN A 300 -19.65 33.63 -21.24
CA GLN A 300 -19.10 34.14 -22.49
C GLN A 300 -20.02 33.79 -23.66
N THR A 301 -19.77 34.39 -24.82
CA THR A 301 -20.53 34.12 -26.04
C THR A 301 -19.57 33.92 -27.19
N GLU A 302 -19.66 32.76 -27.84
CA GLU A 302 -18.88 32.43 -29.02
C GLU A 302 -19.82 31.92 -30.10
N GLY A 303 -19.69 32.44 -31.33
CA GLY A 303 -20.59 32.07 -32.43
C GLY A 303 -22.08 32.36 -32.17
N GLY A 304 -22.41 33.31 -31.29
CA GLY A 304 -23.78 33.62 -30.90
C GLY A 304 -24.40 32.67 -29.86
N VAL A 305 -23.63 31.70 -29.35
CA VAL A 305 -24.05 30.77 -28.30
C VAL A 305 -23.39 31.16 -27.00
N ALA A 306 -24.19 31.34 -25.94
CA ALA A 306 -23.68 31.57 -24.60
C ALA A 306 -23.17 30.26 -24.00
N TYR A 307 -21.99 30.30 -23.37
CA TYR A 307 -21.38 29.16 -22.68
C TYR A 307 -20.79 29.58 -21.33
N ILE A 308 -20.48 28.58 -20.49
CA ILE A 308 -19.87 28.81 -19.18
C ILE A 308 -18.44 28.30 -19.22
N HIS A 309 -17.49 29.23 -19.17
CA HIS A 309 -16.07 28.91 -19.16
C HIS A 309 -15.59 28.53 -17.75
N ILE A 310 -15.61 27.24 -17.41
CA ILE A 310 -15.11 26.76 -16.11
C ILE A 310 -13.59 26.64 -16.14
N ASN A 311 -12.91 27.60 -15.53
CA ASN A 311 -11.44 27.72 -15.51
C ASN A 311 -10.90 27.86 -14.07
N ASP A 312 -9.57 28.02 -13.96
CA ASP A 312 -8.85 28.35 -12.72
C ASP A 312 -8.02 29.64 -12.84
N ASP A 313 -8.42 30.55 -13.74
CA ASP A 313 -7.72 31.81 -14.01
C ASP A 313 -7.93 32.84 -12.89
N GLY A 314 -9.06 32.77 -12.17
CA GLY A 314 -9.37 33.65 -11.04
C GLY A 314 -8.65 33.27 -9.73
N GLU A 315 -8.37 34.27 -8.89
CA GLU A 315 -7.64 34.13 -7.60
C GLU A 315 -8.21 33.07 -6.64
N HIS A 316 -9.50 32.74 -6.77
CA HIS A 316 -10.20 31.77 -5.93
C HIS A 316 -10.78 30.58 -6.70
N GLN A 317 -10.47 30.46 -7.99
CA GLN A 317 -10.94 29.35 -8.82
C GLN A 317 -9.92 28.22 -8.82
N ARG A 318 -10.41 26.99 -8.75
CA ARG A 318 -9.58 25.78 -8.75
C ARG A 318 -10.30 24.63 -9.42
N LEU A 319 -9.64 24.07 -10.42
CA LEU A 319 -10.08 22.84 -11.07
C LEU A 319 -9.45 21.61 -10.43
N LYS A 320 -10.22 20.52 -10.39
CA LYS A 320 -9.71 19.22 -9.94
C LYS A 320 -9.14 18.40 -11.09
N ASN A 321 -9.57 18.68 -12.32
CA ASN A 321 -9.13 18.06 -13.56
C ASN A 321 -8.92 19.18 -14.60
N LEU A 322 -7.94 19.00 -15.49
CA LEU A 322 -7.41 20.06 -16.36
C LEU A 322 -8.40 20.71 -17.35
N PHE A 323 -9.54 20.08 -17.70
CA PHE A 323 -10.48 20.66 -18.67
C PHE A 323 -11.91 20.20 -18.42
N THR A 324 -12.85 21.14 -18.36
CA THR A 324 -14.27 20.87 -18.61
C THR A 324 -14.94 22.14 -19.15
N ILE A 325 -15.24 22.15 -20.45
CA ILE A 325 -16.04 23.21 -21.11
C ILE A 325 -17.47 22.68 -21.20
N PHE A 326 -18.45 23.49 -20.79
CA PHE A 326 -19.88 23.16 -20.86
C PHE A 326 -20.67 24.26 -21.56
#